data_AF-A0A150P7R5-F1
#
_entry.id   AF-A0A150P7R5-F1
#
_cell.length_a   1.000
_cell.length_b   1.000
_cell.length_c   1.000
_cell.angle_alpha   90.00
_cell.angle_beta   90.00
_cell.angle_gamma   90.00
#
_symmetry.space_group_name_H-M   'P 1'
#
loop_
_entity.id
_entity.type
_entity.pdbx_description
1 polymer ?
#
loop_
_entity_poly.entity_id
_entity_poly.type
_entity_poly.pdbx_seq_one_letter_code
_entity_poly.pdbx_strand_id
1 'polypeptide(L)'
;MITYTGFAKPESVLHDADNDRYLVSNVNGNPNDRDNNGFISVLSPDGQVTDLKWIEGGKGKVELDAPTGSAIVKGVLYVADLKTVRMFDLETGAPKGEIAIPGATLLNDVAAAPDGKVYVSDSGFTIGATGNLEPTSSDAVYVIERGKARLLAKTTELHMPNGIAWTDKGLVVCSSGAPEVFRLDEEGARQGVTTTAPGGRLDGLVAVGDSLLVTSHEASAVLRGKLGGTFEIAIPEQRTPTDIGYDTKRGRVLVPHVMEDRVDVYELK
;
A
#
# COMPACT_ATOMS: atom_id res chain seq x y z
N MET A 1 -15.29 -8.50 -14.47
CA MET A 1 -13.86 -8.53 -14.09
C MET A 1 -13.09 -7.93 -15.24
N ILE A 2 -12.20 -6.99 -14.96
CA ILE A 2 -11.27 -6.41 -15.93
C ILE A 2 -9.87 -6.84 -15.48
N THR A 3 -9.02 -7.21 -16.43
CA THR A 3 -7.63 -7.63 -16.15
C THR A 3 -6.68 -6.78 -16.98
N TYR A 4 -5.69 -6.19 -16.32
CA TYR A 4 -4.59 -5.46 -16.94
C TYR A 4 -3.31 -6.30 -16.81
N THR A 5 -2.49 -6.34 -17.86
CA THR A 5 -1.24 -7.11 -17.90
C THR A 5 -0.10 -6.27 -18.45
N GLY A 6 1.12 -6.79 -18.35
CA GLY A 6 2.33 -6.12 -18.84
C GLY A 6 3.08 -5.32 -17.77
N PHE A 7 2.71 -5.52 -16.51
CA PHE A 7 3.40 -4.95 -15.35
C PHE A 7 4.69 -5.71 -15.03
N ALA A 8 5.45 -5.19 -14.08
CA ALA A 8 6.64 -5.85 -13.55
C ALA A 8 6.58 -5.82 -12.03
N LYS A 9 6.06 -6.91 -11.44
CA LYS A 9 5.78 -7.03 -10.01
C LYS A 9 4.96 -5.84 -9.48
N PRO A 10 3.70 -5.68 -9.93
CA PRO A 10 2.83 -4.64 -9.42
C PRO A 10 2.57 -4.90 -7.93
N GLU A 11 2.78 -3.89 -7.10
CA GLU A 11 2.73 -4.04 -5.64
C GLU A 11 1.51 -3.33 -5.04
N SER A 12 1.23 -2.09 -5.47
CA SER A 12 0.07 -1.33 -5.01
C SER A 12 -0.73 -0.76 -6.19
N VAL A 13 -2.02 -0.54 -5.98
CA VAL A 13 -2.90 0.18 -6.90
C VAL A 13 -3.70 1.25 -6.17
N LEU A 14 -3.53 2.51 -6.57
CA LEU A 14 -4.25 3.66 -6.03
C LEU A 14 -5.27 4.19 -7.06
N HIS A 15 -6.49 4.50 -6.61
CA HIS A 15 -7.45 5.24 -7.43
C HIS A 15 -7.28 6.76 -7.25
N ASP A 16 -6.82 7.43 -8.31
CA ASP A 16 -6.85 8.89 -8.42
C ASP A 16 -8.26 9.32 -8.87
N ALA A 17 -9.14 9.50 -7.88
CA ALA A 17 -10.55 9.78 -8.13
C ALA A 17 -10.78 11.12 -8.84
N ASP A 18 -9.92 12.12 -8.64
CA ASP A 18 -10.10 13.43 -9.27
C ASP A 18 -9.83 13.37 -10.78
N ASN A 19 -8.84 12.57 -11.19
CA ASN A 19 -8.47 12.39 -12.60
C ASN A 19 -9.06 11.11 -13.24
N ASP A 20 -9.80 10.32 -12.47
CA ASP A 20 -10.45 9.06 -12.89
C ASP A 20 -9.48 8.07 -13.57
N ARG A 21 -8.36 7.78 -12.88
CA ARG A 21 -7.33 6.85 -13.34
C ARG A 21 -6.82 5.99 -12.18
N TYR A 22 -6.21 4.86 -12.49
CA TYR A 22 -5.52 4.05 -11.50
C TYR A 22 -4.01 4.22 -11.66
N LEU A 23 -3.32 4.33 -10.54
CA LEU A 23 -1.87 4.42 -10.47
C LEU A 23 -1.34 3.12 -9.88
N VAL A 24 -0.42 2.45 -10.57
CA VAL A 24 0.11 1.15 -10.15
C VAL A 24 1.59 1.29 -9.89
N SER A 25 2.05 0.98 -8.68
CA SER A 25 3.47 0.87 -8.39
C SER A 25 4.01 -0.47 -8.87
N ASN A 26 5.18 -0.45 -9.50
CA ASN A 26 5.86 -1.63 -10.03
C ASN A 26 7.26 -1.69 -9.44
N VAL A 27 7.50 -2.73 -8.64
CA VAL A 27 8.80 -2.98 -8.00
C VAL A 27 9.88 -3.29 -9.03
N ASN A 28 9.53 -3.94 -10.15
CA ASN A 28 10.43 -4.24 -11.26
C ASN A 28 11.76 -4.93 -10.89
N GLY A 29 11.71 -5.98 -10.06
CA GLY A 29 12.93 -6.71 -9.73
C GLY A 29 12.90 -7.31 -8.34
N ASN A 30 13.99 -7.20 -7.61
CA ASN A 30 14.06 -7.63 -6.22
C ASN A 30 13.54 -6.49 -5.33
N PRO A 31 12.57 -6.73 -4.44
CA PRO A 31 11.99 -5.70 -3.58
C PRO A 31 12.95 -5.10 -2.54
N ASN A 32 14.20 -5.57 -2.47
CA ASN A 32 15.23 -5.02 -1.58
C ASN A 32 16.32 -4.21 -2.30
N ASP A 33 16.32 -4.20 -3.64
CA ASP A 33 17.42 -3.63 -4.43
C ASP A 33 17.24 -2.12 -4.65
N ARG A 34 18.36 -1.38 -4.63
CA ARG A 34 18.43 0.05 -4.99
C ARG A 34 18.99 0.21 -6.39
N ASP A 35 18.23 -0.22 -7.39
CA ASP A 35 18.67 -0.26 -8.77
C ASP A 35 18.06 0.85 -9.65
N ASN A 36 17.22 1.71 -9.04
CA ASN A 36 16.54 2.83 -9.67
C ASN A 36 15.78 2.42 -10.95
N ASN A 37 15.12 1.27 -10.93
CA ASN A 37 14.42 0.73 -12.09
C ASN A 37 12.88 0.67 -11.92
N GLY A 38 12.37 0.98 -10.72
CA GLY A 38 10.96 0.95 -10.39
C GLY A 38 10.16 1.98 -11.17
N PHE A 39 8.84 1.79 -11.29
CA PHE A 39 7.99 2.71 -12.04
C PHE A 39 6.54 2.76 -11.57
N ILE A 40 5.84 3.84 -11.91
CA ILE A 40 4.39 4.00 -11.74
C ILE A 40 3.72 3.92 -13.12
N SER A 41 2.72 3.03 -13.25
CA SER A 41 1.85 2.92 -14.44
C SER A 41 0.54 3.68 -14.24
N VAL A 42 -0.07 4.11 -15.34
CA VAL A 42 -1.40 4.74 -15.37
C VAL A 42 -2.37 3.89 -16.17
N LEU A 43 -3.48 3.55 -15.54
CA LEU A 43 -4.59 2.79 -16.12
C LEU A 43 -5.83 3.66 -16.22
N SER A 44 -6.63 3.43 -17.26
CA SER A 44 -7.99 3.95 -17.33
C SER A 44 -8.98 2.94 -16.74
N PRO A 45 -10.06 3.38 -16.06
CA PRO A 45 -11.08 2.50 -15.49
C PRO A 45 -11.85 1.63 -16.50
N ASP A 46 -11.70 1.90 -17.80
CA ASP A 46 -12.34 1.19 -18.90
C ASP A 46 -11.50 0.00 -19.44
N GLY A 47 -10.34 -0.29 -18.84
CA GLY A 47 -9.56 -1.49 -19.16
C GLY A 47 -8.32 -1.27 -20.01
N GLN A 48 -7.78 -0.05 -20.07
CA GLN A 48 -6.56 0.24 -20.85
C GLN A 48 -5.39 0.63 -19.95
N VAL A 49 -4.19 0.14 -20.31
CA VAL A 49 -2.93 0.68 -19.79
C VAL A 49 -2.61 1.92 -20.63
N THR A 50 -2.87 3.11 -20.09
CA THR A 50 -2.73 4.38 -20.82
C THR A 50 -1.29 4.87 -20.88
N ASP A 51 -0.50 4.60 -19.83
CA ASP A 51 0.94 4.85 -19.81
C ASP A 51 1.59 3.82 -18.89
N LEU A 52 2.39 2.91 -19.44
CA LEU A 52 2.98 1.84 -18.66
C LEU A 52 4.05 2.36 -17.69
N LYS A 53 4.79 3.40 -18.06
CA LYS A 53 5.95 3.90 -17.32
C LYS A 53 5.92 5.42 -17.22
N TRP A 54 4.82 5.92 -16.66
CA TRP A 54 4.56 7.35 -16.52
C TRP A 54 5.61 8.05 -15.64
N ILE A 55 5.93 7.44 -14.49
CA ILE A 55 7.07 7.82 -13.64
C ILE A 55 8.05 6.64 -13.67
N GLU A 56 9.23 6.83 -14.25
CA GLU A 56 10.22 5.76 -14.44
C GLU A 56 11.55 6.09 -13.74
N GLY A 57 11.99 5.20 -12.85
CA GLY A 57 13.32 5.23 -12.26
C GLY A 57 14.42 5.33 -13.31
N GLY A 58 15.47 6.10 -13.01
CA GLY A 58 16.60 6.30 -13.92
C GLY A 58 16.28 7.13 -15.17
N LYS A 59 15.05 7.64 -15.33
CA LYS A 59 14.69 8.61 -16.38
C LYS A 59 14.55 10.02 -15.82
N GLY A 60 15.12 10.97 -16.56
CA GLY A 60 15.12 12.37 -16.13
C GLY A 60 15.80 12.54 -14.78
N LYS A 61 15.06 13.08 -13.80
CA LYS A 61 15.52 13.27 -12.41
C LYS A 61 14.80 12.33 -11.43
N VAL A 62 14.09 11.33 -11.93
CA VAL A 62 13.35 10.38 -11.10
C VAL A 62 14.33 9.41 -10.44
N GLU A 63 14.20 9.30 -9.12
CA GLU A 63 14.79 8.23 -8.33
C GLU A 63 13.64 7.40 -7.76
N LEU A 64 13.58 6.13 -8.15
CA LEU A 64 12.53 5.20 -7.78
C LEU A 64 13.08 3.78 -7.90
N ASP A 65 13.27 3.10 -6.77
CA ASP A 65 13.93 1.81 -6.73
C ASP A 65 12.91 0.67 -6.79
N ALA A 66 12.13 0.51 -5.72
CA ALA A 66 11.16 -0.57 -5.54
C ALA A 66 9.87 0.01 -4.91
N PRO A 67 9.07 0.77 -5.66
CA PRO A 67 7.92 1.47 -5.12
C PRO A 67 6.82 0.51 -4.69
N THR A 68 6.22 0.80 -3.54
CA THR A 68 5.12 0.03 -2.94
C THR A 68 3.86 0.90 -2.83
N GLY A 69 3.18 0.96 -1.69
CA GLY A 69 1.99 1.76 -1.45
C GLY A 69 2.17 3.27 -1.66
N SER A 70 1.06 3.94 -1.93
CA SER A 70 1.04 5.36 -2.28
C SER A 70 -0.25 6.08 -1.89
N ALA A 71 -0.14 7.40 -1.69
CA ALA A 71 -1.30 8.26 -1.42
C ALA A 71 -1.17 9.62 -2.12
N ILE A 72 -2.32 10.25 -2.37
CA ILE A 72 -2.41 11.58 -2.97
C ILE A 72 -2.78 12.60 -1.89
N VAL A 73 -2.00 13.68 -1.77
CA VAL A 73 -2.32 14.85 -0.96
C VAL A 73 -2.04 16.12 -1.73
N LYS A 74 -3.08 16.94 -1.94
CA LYS A 74 -2.98 18.30 -2.53
C LYS A 74 -2.17 18.34 -3.84
N GLY A 75 -2.44 17.42 -4.77
CA GLY A 75 -1.76 17.32 -6.07
C GLY A 75 -0.34 16.76 -6.01
N VAL A 76 0.05 16.13 -4.90
CA VAL A 76 1.32 15.43 -4.75
C VAL A 76 1.04 13.94 -4.52
N LEU A 77 1.71 13.09 -5.30
CA LEU A 77 1.75 11.65 -5.08
C LEU A 77 2.92 11.33 -4.14
N TYR A 78 2.61 10.73 -2.99
CA TYR A 78 3.58 10.21 -2.03
C TYR A 78 3.70 8.71 -2.24
N VAL A 79 4.91 8.21 -2.45
CA VAL A 79 5.18 6.80 -2.75
C VAL A 79 6.19 6.26 -1.75
N ALA A 80 5.88 5.16 -1.08
CA ALA A 80 6.86 4.43 -0.29
C ALA A 80 7.86 3.73 -1.24
N ASP A 81 9.15 3.92 -0.97
CA ASP A 81 10.24 3.40 -1.79
C ASP A 81 11.40 3.01 -0.87
N LEU A 82 11.43 1.73 -0.47
CA LEU A 82 12.39 1.15 0.47
C LEU A 82 12.47 1.89 1.81
N LYS A 83 13.29 2.94 1.90
CA LYS A 83 13.55 3.70 3.16
C LYS A 83 13.21 5.19 3.02
N THR A 84 12.57 5.54 1.92
CA THR A 84 12.31 6.91 1.51
C THR A 84 10.88 7.02 1.05
N VAL A 85 10.21 8.12 1.41
CA VAL A 85 8.97 8.51 0.76
C VAL A 85 9.31 9.46 -0.38
N ARG A 86 9.11 9.03 -1.63
CA ARG A 86 9.32 9.83 -2.83
C ARG A 86 8.06 10.66 -3.09
N MET A 87 8.25 11.91 -3.52
CA MET A 87 7.14 12.81 -3.84
C MET A 87 7.19 13.18 -5.31
N PHE A 88 6.04 13.08 -5.98
CA PHE A 88 5.89 13.45 -7.38
C PHE A 88 4.73 14.41 -7.57
N ASP A 89 4.86 15.28 -8.56
CA ASP A 89 3.76 16.09 -9.04
C ASP A 89 2.73 15.19 -9.70
N LEU A 90 1.49 15.24 -9.22
CA LEU A 90 0.46 14.31 -9.68
C LEU A 90 0.08 14.54 -11.15
N GLU A 91 0.15 15.78 -11.63
CA GLU A 91 -0.19 16.10 -13.01
C GLU A 91 0.93 15.70 -13.97
N THR A 92 2.17 16.07 -13.63
CA THR A 92 3.30 15.97 -14.56
C THR A 92 4.20 14.75 -14.34
N GLY A 93 4.10 14.08 -13.19
CA GLY A 93 5.02 13.01 -12.79
C GLY A 93 6.41 13.52 -12.37
N ALA A 94 6.62 14.83 -12.36
CA ALA A 94 7.92 15.42 -12.04
C ALA A 94 8.29 15.22 -10.55
N PRO A 95 9.55 14.91 -10.21
CA PRO A 95 9.98 14.81 -8.82
C PRO A 95 9.76 16.12 -8.04
N LYS A 96 9.20 16.01 -6.83
CA LYS A 96 8.98 17.11 -5.87
C LYS A 96 9.82 16.99 -4.61
N GLY A 97 10.79 16.09 -4.62
CA GLY A 97 11.70 15.81 -3.51
C GLY A 97 11.38 14.50 -2.81
N GLU A 98 11.96 14.32 -1.63
CA GLU A 98 11.91 13.06 -0.90
C GLU A 98 12.01 13.27 0.60
N ILE A 99 11.57 12.27 1.36
CA ILE A 99 11.66 12.24 2.81
C ILE A 99 12.27 10.90 3.21
N ALA A 100 13.57 10.89 3.49
CA ALA A 100 14.24 9.73 4.05
C ALA A 100 13.73 9.46 5.49
N ILE A 101 13.56 8.19 5.84
CA ILE A 101 13.18 7.75 7.19
C ILE A 101 14.35 6.95 7.79
N PRO A 102 15.25 7.61 8.55
CA PRO A 102 16.40 6.93 9.13
C PRO A 102 15.98 5.79 10.05
N GLY A 103 16.60 4.63 9.86
CA GLY A 103 16.32 3.43 10.65
C GLY A 103 15.11 2.62 10.20
N ALA A 104 14.42 3.03 9.11
CA ALA A 104 13.43 2.18 8.45
C ALA A 104 14.09 0.97 7.79
N THR A 105 13.36 -0.13 7.67
CA THR A 105 13.78 -1.31 6.92
C THR A 105 13.12 -1.35 5.55
N LEU A 106 11.78 -1.34 5.55
CA LEU A 106 10.95 -1.46 4.36
C LEU A 106 9.67 -0.67 4.60
N LEU A 107 9.64 0.57 4.10
CA LEU A 107 8.41 1.33 4.00
C LEU A 107 7.49 0.62 3.03
N ASN A 108 6.24 0.35 3.45
CA ASN A 108 5.36 -0.47 2.64
C ASN A 108 4.14 0.29 2.14
N ASP A 109 3.28 0.80 3.01
CA ASP A 109 2.05 1.46 2.60
C ASP A 109 1.97 2.91 3.08
N VAL A 110 1.20 3.73 2.36
CA VAL A 110 1.03 5.17 2.55
C VAL A 110 -0.45 5.52 2.60
N ALA A 111 -0.90 6.17 3.67
CA ALA A 111 -2.28 6.64 3.80
C ALA A 111 -2.36 8.16 3.96
N ALA A 112 -3.34 8.80 3.32
CA ALA A 112 -3.62 10.21 3.49
C ALA A 112 -4.77 10.44 4.49
N ALA A 113 -4.58 11.38 5.41
CA ALA A 113 -5.64 11.89 6.26
C ALA A 113 -6.29 13.16 5.66
N PRO A 114 -7.56 13.46 5.99
CA PRO A 114 -8.27 14.64 5.47
C PRO A 114 -7.62 15.99 5.82
N ASP A 115 -6.84 16.06 6.90
CA ASP A 115 -6.09 17.26 7.28
C ASP A 115 -4.80 17.47 6.46
N GLY A 116 -4.48 16.51 5.58
CA GLY A 116 -3.31 16.52 4.71
C GLY A 116 -2.05 15.93 5.37
N LYS A 117 -2.16 15.28 6.52
CA LYS A 117 -1.09 14.41 7.03
C LYS A 117 -0.99 13.15 6.17
N VAL A 118 0.23 12.66 6.02
CA VAL A 118 0.53 11.40 5.32
C VAL A 118 1.09 10.44 6.35
N TYR A 119 0.59 9.21 6.38
CA TYR A 119 1.06 8.15 7.26
C TYR A 119 1.81 7.12 6.41
N VAL A 120 2.83 6.50 6.98
CA VAL A 120 3.61 5.46 6.30
C VAL A 120 3.99 4.36 7.28
N SER A 121 3.80 3.11 6.88
CA SER A 121 4.24 1.94 7.65
C SER A 121 5.69 1.60 7.31
N ASP A 122 6.45 1.15 8.32
CA ASP A 122 7.69 0.40 8.16
C ASP A 122 7.41 -1.03 8.63
N SER A 123 7.38 -1.95 7.67
CA SER A 123 6.98 -3.34 7.85
C SER A 123 7.86 -4.12 8.79
N GLY A 124 9.04 -3.63 9.15
CA GLY A 124 9.86 -4.31 10.15
C GLY A 124 10.42 -5.65 9.68
N PHE A 125 10.43 -5.94 8.38
CA PHE A 125 11.04 -7.13 7.81
C PHE A 125 11.76 -6.84 6.48
N THR A 126 12.67 -7.73 6.09
CA THR A 126 13.14 -7.87 4.71
C THR A 126 12.50 -9.08 4.05
N ILE A 127 12.49 -9.11 2.72
CA ILE A 127 12.00 -10.27 1.96
C ILE A 127 13.18 -11.16 1.61
N GLY A 128 13.23 -12.35 2.18
CA GLY A 128 14.27 -13.35 1.92
C GLY A 128 14.19 -13.91 0.49
N ALA A 129 15.24 -14.61 0.06
CA ALA A 129 15.38 -15.08 -1.32
C ALA A 129 14.26 -16.05 -1.77
N THR A 130 13.57 -16.71 -0.84
CA THR A 130 12.43 -17.61 -1.13
C THR A 130 11.08 -16.94 -0.90
N GLY A 131 11.05 -15.64 -0.62
CA GLY A 131 9.84 -14.86 -0.33
C GLY A 131 9.40 -14.89 1.14
N ASN A 132 10.17 -15.53 2.03
CA ASN A 132 9.93 -15.51 3.47
C ASN A 132 10.14 -14.11 4.06
N LEU A 133 9.34 -13.75 5.07
CA LEU A 133 9.54 -12.51 5.82
C LEU A 133 10.63 -12.73 6.87
N GLU A 134 11.63 -11.85 6.90
CA GLU A 134 12.74 -11.90 7.86
C GLU A 134 12.65 -10.70 8.81
N PRO A 135 12.26 -10.90 10.08
CA PRO A 135 12.08 -9.81 11.02
C PRO A 135 13.36 -9.00 11.25
N THR A 136 13.21 -7.68 11.31
CA THR A 136 14.28 -6.72 11.64
C THR A 136 13.99 -5.93 12.91
N SER A 137 12.79 -6.09 13.50
CA SER A 137 12.34 -5.35 14.69
C SER A 137 12.29 -3.83 14.51
N SER A 138 12.21 -3.34 13.27
CA SER A 138 12.05 -1.91 12.97
C SER A 138 10.59 -1.47 12.90
N ASP A 139 9.66 -2.40 13.11
CA ASP A 139 8.20 -2.25 13.13
C ASP A 139 7.77 -0.87 13.63
N ALA A 140 7.30 -0.05 12.69
CA ALA A 140 6.94 1.32 13.00
C ALA A 140 5.84 1.86 12.09
N VAL A 141 5.19 2.91 12.56
CA VAL A 141 4.36 3.79 11.75
C VAL A 141 4.86 5.21 11.96
N TYR A 142 5.00 5.95 10.88
CA TYR A 142 5.40 7.35 10.87
C TYR A 142 4.26 8.21 10.33
N VAL A 143 4.31 9.50 10.67
CA VAL A 143 3.45 10.51 10.07
C VAL A 143 4.29 11.66 9.57
N ILE A 144 3.99 12.07 8.36
CA ILE A 144 4.60 13.15 7.63
C ILE A 144 3.66 14.34 7.69
N GLU A 145 4.18 15.44 8.23
CA GLU A 145 3.48 16.72 8.28
C GLU A 145 4.49 17.83 7.93
N ARG A 146 4.08 18.77 7.07
CA ARG A 146 4.94 19.90 6.64
C ARG A 146 6.31 19.45 6.12
N GLY A 147 6.33 18.35 5.36
CA GLY A 147 7.53 17.80 4.73
C GLY A 147 8.51 17.10 5.69
N LYS A 148 8.09 16.79 6.92
CA LYS A 148 8.93 16.10 7.92
C LYS A 148 8.21 14.86 8.45
N ALA A 149 8.92 13.74 8.45
CA ALA A 149 8.47 12.53 9.13
C ALA A 149 8.71 12.65 10.65
N ARG A 150 7.71 12.26 11.44
CA ARG A 150 7.82 11.99 12.88
C ARG A 150 7.37 10.57 13.16
N LEU A 151 7.96 9.96 14.18
CA LEU A 151 7.51 8.66 14.65
C LEU A 151 6.12 8.78 15.28
N LEU A 152 5.21 7.86 14.93
CA LEU A 152 3.92 7.68 15.60
C LEU A 152 4.01 6.52 16.59
N ALA A 153 4.44 5.34 16.12
CA ALA A 153 4.60 4.14 16.94
C ALA A 153 5.84 3.37 16.49
N LYS A 154 6.62 2.82 17.43
CA LYS A 154 7.71 1.87 17.15
C LYS A 154 7.76 0.79 18.21
N THR A 155 7.35 -0.42 17.84
CA THR A 155 7.33 -1.58 18.74
C THR A 155 7.07 -2.85 17.93
N THR A 156 7.71 -3.95 18.30
CA THR A 156 7.45 -5.28 17.71
C THR A 156 6.03 -5.78 18.00
N GLU A 157 5.32 -5.16 18.96
CA GLU A 157 3.89 -5.41 19.19
C GLU A 157 3.01 -4.93 18.03
N LEU A 158 3.54 -4.24 17.02
CA LEU A 158 2.82 -3.96 15.76
C LEU A 158 2.81 -5.15 14.80
N HIS A 159 3.59 -6.21 15.10
CA HIS A 159 3.63 -7.46 14.36
C HIS A 159 3.81 -7.27 12.85
N MET A 160 4.88 -6.58 12.45
CA MET A 160 5.16 -6.22 11.07
C MET A 160 4.00 -5.42 10.43
N PRO A 161 3.79 -4.16 10.84
CA PRO A 161 2.69 -3.35 10.34
C PRO A 161 2.85 -3.13 8.84
N ASN A 162 1.87 -3.51 8.04
CA ASN A 162 1.96 -3.48 6.60
C ASN A 162 0.97 -2.46 6.01
N GLY A 163 -0.18 -2.89 5.48
CA GLY A 163 -1.19 -2.00 4.94
C GLY A 163 -1.79 -1.07 5.99
N ILE A 164 -2.06 0.17 5.58
CA ILE A 164 -2.61 1.22 6.41
C ILE A 164 -3.72 1.97 5.67
N ALA A 165 -4.82 2.24 6.37
CA ALA A 165 -5.91 3.04 5.81
C ALA A 165 -6.38 4.09 6.82
N TRP A 166 -6.68 5.27 6.31
CA TRP A 166 -7.38 6.28 7.12
C TRP A 166 -8.88 6.00 7.11
N THR A 167 -9.49 6.01 8.30
CA THR A 167 -10.95 5.94 8.50
C THR A 167 -11.46 7.24 9.13
N ASP A 168 -12.78 7.42 9.18
CA ASP A 168 -13.42 8.51 9.94
C ASP A 168 -12.97 8.58 11.41
N LYS A 169 -12.52 7.45 11.97
CA LYS A 169 -12.05 7.30 13.35
C LYS A 169 -10.53 7.24 13.50
N GLY A 170 -9.77 7.53 12.44
CA GLY A 170 -8.31 7.55 12.44
C GLY A 170 -7.66 6.37 11.71
N LEU A 171 -6.36 6.19 11.94
CA LEU A 171 -5.52 5.26 11.20
C LEU A 171 -5.75 3.81 11.63
N VAL A 172 -6.05 2.95 10.66
CA VAL A 172 -6.14 1.50 10.83
C VAL A 172 -4.94 0.86 10.14
N VAL A 173 -4.44 -0.22 10.71
CA VAL A 173 -3.26 -0.97 10.29
C VAL A 173 -3.60 -2.46 10.24
N CYS A 174 -3.12 -3.18 9.22
CA CYS A 174 -3.07 -4.64 9.25
C CYS A 174 -1.63 -5.14 9.36
N SER A 175 -1.47 -6.34 9.93
CA SER A 175 -0.16 -6.94 10.22
C SER A 175 0.18 -8.07 9.25
N SER A 176 1.42 -8.08 8.76
CA SER A 176 1.95 -9.26 8.05
C SER A 176 2.43 -10.35 8.99
N GLY A 177 2.82 -9.99 10.22
CA GLY A 177 3.35 -10.94 11.22
C GLY A 177 2.27 -11.62 12.06
N ALA A 178 1.02 -11.15 12.00
CA ALA A 178 -0.11 -11.69 12.75
C ALA A 178 -1.42 -11.41 11.99
N PRO A 179 -2.47 -12.23 12.14
CA PRO A 179 -3.77 -12.03 11.47
C PRO A 179 -4.60 -10.94 12.16
N GLU A 180 -4.01 -9.75 12.28
CA GLU A 180 -4.53 -8.66 13.09
C GLU A 180 -4.81 -7.42 12.25
N VAL A 181 -5.94 -6.78 12.57
CA VAL A 181 -6.29 -5.44 12.10
C VAL A 181 -6.61 -4.59 13.32
N PHE A 182 -5.93 -3.46 13.51
CA PHE A 182 -6.07 -2.61 14.68
C PHE A 182 -6.01 -1.13 14.30
N ARG A 183 -6.50 -0.27 15.20
CA ARG A 183 -6.35 1.19 15.09
C ARG A 183 -5.13 1.63 15.89
N LEU A 184 -4.43 2.65 15.40
CA LEU A 184 -3.50 3.45 16.19
C LEU A 184 -4.17 4.76 16.56
N ASP A 185 -4.10 5.15 17.84
CA ASP A 185 -4.47 6.50 18.27
C ASP A 185 -3.36 7.53 17.96
N GLU A 186 -3.57 8.78 18.34
CA GLU A 186 -2.65 9.89 18.04
C GLU A 186 -1.31 9.75 18.76
N GLU A 187 -1.29 9.01 19.86
CA GLU A 187 -0.11 8.64 20.65
C GLU A 187 0.56 7.35 20.16
N GLY A 188 -0.03 6.66 19.18
CA GLY A 188 0.50 5.43 18.60
C GLY A 188 0.22 4.17 19.41
N ALA A 189 -0.73 4.20 20.34
CA ALA A 189 -1.18 3.02 21.06
C ALA A 189 -2.23 2.24 20.26
N ARG A 190 -2.18 0.91 20.38
CA ARG A 190 -3.07 -0.02 19.67
C ARG A 190 -4.47 -0.01 20.33
N GLN A 191 -5.50 0.11 19.50
CA GLN A 191 -6.91 0.06 19.90
C GLN A 191 -7.74 -0.82 18.95
N GLY A 192 -8.89 -1.31 19.42
CA GLY A 192 -9.87 -1.99 18.55
C GLY A 192 -9.32 -3.20 17.80
N VAL A 193 -8.44 -3.97 18.43
CA VAL A 193 -7.76 -5.10 17.79
C VAL A 193 -8.78 -6.16 17.35
N THR A 194 -8.71 -6.53 16.08
CA THR A 194 -9.43 -7.65 15.48
C THR A 194 -8.45 -8.79 15.27
N THR A 195 -8.70 -9.95 15.86
CA THR A 195 -7.76 -11.09 15.87
C THR A 195 -8.26 -12.30 15.06
N THR A 196 -9.24 -12.11 14.18
CA THR A 196 -10.03 -13.20 13.57
C THR A 196 -10.09 -13.14 12.05
N ALA A 197 -9.12 -12.50 11.38
CA ALA A 197 -9.05 -12.55 9.92
C ALA A 197 -8.78 -14.00 9.47
N PRO A 198 -9.54 -14.56 8.51
CA PRO A 198 -9.21 -15.84 7.90
C PRO A 198 -7.81 -15.78 7.27
N GLY A 199 -6.92 -16.68 7.68
CA GLY A 199 -5.53 -16.72 7.21
C GLY A 199 -4.59 -15.81 8.02
N GLY A 200 -3.60 -15.25 7.36
CA GLY A 200 -2.47 -14.51 7.92
C GLY A 200 -1.62 -13.91 6.80
N ARG A 201 -0.51 -13.24 7.16
CA ARG A 201 0.30 -12.45 6.23
C ARG A 201 -0.58 -11.46 5.46
N LEU A 202 -1.25 -10.59 6.23
CA LEU A 202 -2.08 -9.52 5.70
C LEU A 202 -1.19 -8.46 5.06
N ASP A 203 -1.67 -7.87 3.97
CA ASP A 203 -0.87 -6.98 3.13
C ASP A 203 -1.56 -5.62 2.96
N GLY A 204 -2.38 -5.44 1.92
CA GLY A 204 -3.15 -4.23 1.65
C GLY A 204 -4.38 -4.05 2.51
N LEU A 205 -4.75 -2.80 2.76
CA LEU A 205 -5.91 -2.42 3.57
C LEU A 205 -6.58 -1.17 2.98
N VAL A 206 -7.89 -1.23 2.72
CA VAL A 206 -8.67 -0.05 2.34
C VAL A 206 -9.98 0.04 3.13
N ALA A 207 -10.43 1.28 3.37
CA ALA A 207 -11.73 1.56 3.96
C ALA A 207 -12.81 1.72 2.88
N VAL A 208 -13.94 1.04 3.06
CA VAL A 208 -15.10 1.09 2.15
C VAL A 208 -16.36 1.30 2.98
N GLY A 209 -16.76 2.58 3.12
CA GLY A 209 -17.82 2.96 4.05
C GLY A 209 -17.46 2.56 5.49
N ASP A 210 -18.37 1.84 6.15
CA ASP A 210 -18.16 1.32 7.51
C ASP A 210 -17.37 -0.01 7.55
N SER A 211 -16.95 -0.53 6.39
CA SER A 211 -16.23 -1.79 6.26
C SER A 211 -14.76 -1.56 5.90
N LEU A 212 -13.96 -2.59 6.15
CA LEU A 212 -12.58 -2.68 5.71
C LEU A 212 -12.47 -3.83 4.71
N LEU A 213 -11.63 -3.65 3.70
CA LEU A 213 -11.13 -4.72 2.85
C LEU A 213 -9.65 -4.93 3.14
N VAL A 214 -9.23 -6.19 3.23
CA VAL A 214 -7.83 -6.56 3.53
C VAL A 214 -7.40 -7.72 2.65
N THR A 215 -6.20 -7.69 2.09
CA THR A 215 -5.64 -8.86 1.39
C THR A 215 -4.94 -9.80 2.35
N SER A 216 -5.04 -11.10 2.06
CA SER A 216 -4.42 -12.17 2.85
C SER A 216 -3.71 -13.14 1.91
N HIS A 217 -2.39 -13.25 2.05
CA HIS A 217 -1.60 -14.19 1.25
C HIS A 217 -1.94 -15.63 1.62
N GLU A 218 -2.07 -15.94 2.91
CA GLU A 218 -2.34 -17.31 3.36
C GLU A 218 -3.76 -17.78 3.01
N ALA A 219 -4.75 -16.87 3.02
CA ALA A 219 -6.10 -17.21 2.57
C ALA A 219 -6.26 -17.14 1.04
N SER A 220 -5.29 -16.57 0.32
CA SER A 220 -5.39 -16.28 -1.11
C SER A 220 -6.70 -15.55 -1.46
N ALA A 221 -6.98 -14.45 -0.75
CA ALA A 221 -8.26 -13.77 -0.83
C ALA A 221 -8.17 -12.28 -0.48
N VAL A 222 -9.17 -11.51 -0.95
CA VAL A 222 -9.59 -10.26 -0.31
C VAL A 222 -10.65 -10.59 0.73
N LEU A 223 -10.41 -10.16 1.97
CA LEU A 223 -11.28 -10.28 3.11
C LEU A 223 -12.09 -8.99 3.30
N ARG A 224 -13.31 -9.09 3.84
CA ARG A 224 -14.15 -7.94 4.21
C ARG A 224 -14.62 -8.09 5.65
N GLY A 225 -14.55 -7.00 6.41
CA GLY A 225 -14.95 -7.01 7.82
C GLY A 225 -15.14 -5.62 8.39
N LYS A 226 -15.24 -5.57 9.72
CA LYS A 226 -15.23 -4.32 10.49
C LYS A 226 -14.21 -4.46 11.61
N LEU A 227 -13.60 -3.33 11.98
CA LEU A 227 -12.70 -3.27 13.13
C LEU A 227 -13.44 -3.69 14.42
N GLY A 228 -12.85 -4.61 15.18
CA GLY A 228 -13.43 -5.27 16.35
C GLY A 228 -14.45 -6.37 16.05
N GLY A 229 -14.71 -6.66 14.78
CA GLY A 229 -15.66 -7.69 14.32
C GLY A 229 -14.96 -8.94 13.76
N THR A 230 -15.63 -9.62 12.83
CA THR A 230 -15.05 -10.74 12.07
C THR A 230 -14.81 -10.30 10.64
N PHE A 231 -13.80 -10.88 10.00
CA PHE A 231 -13.57 -10.76 8.57
C PHE A 231 -13.98 -12.05 7.85
N GLU A 232 -14.55 -11.91 6.67
CA GLU A 232 -14.98 -13.02 5.83
C GLU A 232 -14.35 -12.88 4.44
N ILE A 233 -14.23 -13.99 3.70
CA ILE A 233 -13.72 -13.95 2.33
C ILE A 233 -14.76 -13.24 1.45
N ALA A 234 -14.37 -12.12 0.85
CA ALA A 234 -15.19 -11.36 -0.09
C ALA A 234 -14.86 -11.70 -1.55
N ILE A 235 -13.56 -11.85 -1.85
CA ILE A 235 -13.07 -12.23 -3.18
C ILE A 235 -12.07 -13.38 -2.99
N PRO A 236 -12.45 -14.63 -3.31
CA PRO A 236 -11.56 -15.78 -3.19
C PRO A 236 -10.59 -15.88 -4.38
N GLU A 237 -9.68 -16.85 -4.32
CA GLU A 237 -8.78 -17.24 -5.43
C GLU A 237 -7.84 -16.13 -5.91
N GLN A 238 -7.49 -15.22 -4.99
CA GLN A 238 -6.56 -14.13 -5.23
C GLN A 238 -5.15 -14.63 -4.90
N ARG A 239 -4.39 -15.02 -5.92
CA ARG A 239 -3.03 -15.54 -5.71
C ARG A 239 -2.07 -14.39 -5.47
N THR A 240 -1.34 -14.44 -4.34
CA THR A 240 -0.39 -13.41 -3.89
C THR A 240 -0.93 -11.97 -4.04
N PRO A 241 -2.10 -11.67 -3.43
CA PRO A 241 -2.67 -10.33 -3.52
C PRO A 241 -1.88 -9.40 -2.60
N THR A 242 -1.48 -8.24 -3.12
CA THR A 242 -0.68 -7.25 -2.37
C THR A 242 -1.53 -6.04 -1.98
N ASP A 243 -0.99 -4.82 -2.05
CA ASP A 243 -1.71 -3.62 -1.62
C ASP A 243 -2.83 -3.19 -2.60
N ILE A 244 -4.06 -3.04 -2.08
CA ILE A 244 -5.27 -2.93 -2.91
C ILE A 244 -5.78 -1.51 -3.04
N GLY A 245 -6.45 -1.25 -4.15
CA GLY A 245 -7.18 0.00 -4.39
C GLY A 245 -8.69 -0.19 -4.32
N TYR A 246 -9.39 0.93 -4.14
CA TYR A 246 -10.85 0.97 -4.28
C TYR A 246 -11.30 2.12 -5.20
N ASP A 247 -11.92 1.76 -6.32
CA ASP A 247 -12.63 2.73 -7.18
C ASP A 247 -13.95 3.12 -6.50
N THR A 248 -13.94 4.25 -5.81
CA THR A 248 -15.09 4.83 -5.12
C THR A 248 -16.21 5.29 -6.04
N LYS A 249 -15.94 5.56 -7.32
CA LYS A 249 -16.96 6.01 -8.27
C LYS A 249 -17.78 4.85 -8.80
N ARG A 250 -17.16 3.67 -8.94
CA ARG A 250 -17.78 2.49 -9.55
C ARG A 250 -18.04 1.35 -8.56
N GLY A 251 -17.48 1.44 -7.35
CA GLY A 251 -17.61 0.41 -6.34
C GLY A 251 -16.75 -0.82 -6.63
N ARG A 252 -15.53 -0.63 -7.13
CA ARG A 252 -14.64 -1.73 -7.57
C ARG A 252 -13.41 -1.88 -6.68
N VAL A 253 -13.01 -3.12 -6.44
CA VAL A 253 -11.73 -3.45 -5.80
C VAL A 253 -10.69 -3.68 -6.89
N LEU A 254 -9.53 -3.06 -6.72
CA LEU A 254 -8.37 -3.17 -7.60
C LEU A 254 -7.34 -4.04 -6.89
N VAL A 255 -6.99 -5.18 -7.48
CA VAL A 255 -6.13 -6.20 -6.83
C VAL A 255 -4.89 -6.44 -7.68
N PRO A 256 -3.71 -5.95 -7.26
CA PRO A 256 -2.45 -6.35 -7.87
C PRO A 256 -2.07 -7.78 -7.47
N HIS A 257 -1.45 -8.48 -8.43
CA HIS A 257 -0.92 -9.83 -8.26
C HIS A 257 0.57 -9.83 -8.60
N VAL A 258 1.40 -9.61 -7.59
CA VAL A 258 2.85 -9.37 -7.75
C VAL A 258 3.58 -10.48 -8.50
N MET A 259 3.19 -11.74 -8.33
CA MET A 259 3.83 -12.89 -9.00
C MET A 259 3.26 -13.19 -10.39
N GLU A 260 2.18 -12.52 -10.78
CA GLU A 260 1.46 -12.78 -12.03
C GLU A 260 1.50 -11.58 -12.99
N ASP A 261 2.25 -10.51 -12.64
CA ASP A 261 2.45 -9.31 -13.46
C ASP A 261 1.14 -8.71 -14.01
N ARG A 262 0.09 -8.74 -13.17
CA ARG A 262 -1.25 -8.30 -13.52
C ARG A 262 -1.96 -7.54 -12.39
N VAL A 263 -2.97 -6.79 -12.76
CA VAL A 263 -3.95 -6.16 -11.86
C VAL A 263 -5.34 -6.59 -12.29
N ASP A 264 -6.13 -7.13 -11.37
CA ASP A 264 -7.52 -7.52 -11.59
C ASP A 264 -8.48 -6.53 -10.93
N VAL A 265 -9.64 -6.33 -11.54
CA VAL A 265 -10.67 -5.41 -11.07
C VAL A 265 -11.99 -6.15 -10.90
N TYR A 266 -12.53 -6.08 -9.68
CA TYR A 266 -13.73 -6.77 -9.26
C TYR A 266 -14.79 -5.76 -8.84
N GLU A 267 -16.04 -5.99 -9.26
CA GLU A 267 -17.18 -5.26 -8.73
C GLU A 267 -17.46 -5.77 -7.31
N LEU A 268 -17.48 -4.89 -6.31
CA LEU A 268 -17.83 -5.25 -4.95
C LEU A 268 -19.35 -5.18 -4.81
N LYS A 269 -20.01 -6.34 -4.72
CA LYS A 269 -21.44 -6.42 -4.45
C LYS A 269 -21.77 -6.20 -2.97
#